data_AF-A0A536C0X3-F1
#
_entry.id   AF-A0A536C0X3-F1
#
_cell.length_a   1.000
_cell.length_b   1.000
_cell.length_c   1.000
_cell.angle_alpha   90.00
_cell.angle_beta   90.00
_cell.angle_gamma   90.00
#
_symmetry.space_group_name_H-M   'P 1'
#
loop_
_entity.id
_entity.type
_entity.pdbx_description
1 polymer ?
#
loop_
_entity_poly.entity_id
_entity_poly.type
_entity_poly.pdbx_seq_one_letter_code
_entity_poly.pdbx_strand_id
1 'polypeptide(L)'
;MNAMTLYRIGRWSYERGIPIVPKLAYYSIRLFFQSVIPMSVEIGEGTTFGPCLGIVLHERCRIGKNVMIAHQTTIGGRFGHDAVPVIEDNCFIAAGAKVLGPIRIGEGSVVGANAVVISDVPPRTVVAGVPARVIRSDYKLPVIERVEDLGGFEKLKEEWNELLDASSSPCLFLTWEWLWTWWKHLSTGRNLSLLTVRLGGELVAIAPLALRPASVRRQVPFRALEFLGTGSVGSDYLDIIVRRGSEVEAYGALANCLSEDGPMLELTQVHGNGSAVAQLATQLRSRGWRVTDMPAGVCPFIKLSGHSWQSYLATLGAEHRYNFRRKLRALSKLGVVQFELIRSEAERRLAIPNLIDLHHKRWGARGGSDAFHTAELCAFHEEFSRVALERDWLRLFVLKLNGQPAAALYGFCYRNRFYFYQAGFDPQFSTYGVGLVTMGLAIQRACEEGLEEYDLLHGDESYKFHWASQVRELSRHELYPPRLRGSLYEATVRASRAVRRLGRLVVPRPRLLTTRPQGSAK
;
A
#
# COMPACT_ATOMS: atom_id res chain seq x y z
N MET A 1 -28.77 -20.13 3.36
CA MET A 1 -29.32 -20.09 1.98
C MET A 1 -29.82 -18.68 1.72
N ASN A 2 -29.34 -17.99 0.69
CA ASN A 2 -29.70 -16.59 0.41
C ASN A 2 -30.95 -16.53 -0.50
N ALA A 3 -31.81 -15.53 -0.34
CA ALA A 3 -32.98 -15.27 -1.20
C ALA A 3 -32.62 -15.21 -2.69
N MET A 4 -31.47 -14.64 -3.04
CA MET A 4 -30.99 -14.61 -4.43
C MET A 4 -30.73 -16.03 -4.98
N THR A 5 -30.20 -16.94 -4.16
CA THR A 5 -29.99 -18.34 -4.56
C THR A 5 -31.32 -19.04 -4.82
N LEU A 6 -32.31 -18.84 -3.93
CA LEU A 6 -33.66 -19.38 -4.09
C LEU A 6 -34.32 -18.85 -5.37
N TYR A 7 -34.19 -17.55 -5.63
CA TYR A 7 -34.70 -16.93 -6.85
C TYR A 7 -34.03 -17.51 -8.10
N ARG A 8 -32.69 -17.64 -8.13
CA ARG A 8 -31.97 -18.18 -9.30
C ARG A 8 -32.38 -19.63 -9.60
N ILE A 9 -32.53 -20.47 -8.57
CA ILE A 9 -33.03 -21.85 -8.73
C ILE A 9 -34.47 -21.85 -9.24
N GLY A 10 -35.34 -21.05 -8.61
CA GLY A 10 -36.75 -20.95 -8.98
C GLY A 10 -36.95 -20.44 -10.41
N ARG A 11 -36.17 -19.43 -10.83
CA ARG A 11 -36.18 -18.88 -12.18
C ARG A 11 -35.66 -19.87 -13.22
N TRP A 12 -34.54 -20.54 -12.96
CA TRP A 12 -34.02 -21.57 -13.86
C TRP A 12 -35.05 -22.68 -14.13
N SER A 13 -35.81 -23.05 -13.10
CA SER A 13 -36.92 -24.00 -13.22
C SER A 13 -38.14 -23.43 -13.93
N TYR A 14 -38.45 -22.15 -13.70
CA TYR A 14 -39.54 -21.43 -14.35
C TYR A 14 -39.33 -21.34 -15.87
N GLU A 15 -38.11 -20.97 -16.30
CA GLU A 15 -37.72 -20.91 -17.71
C GLU A 15 -37.77 -22.27 -18.42
N ARG A 16 -37.70 -23.38 -17.66
CA ARG A 16 -37.80 -24.76 -18.15
C ARG A 16 -39.19 -25.37 -18.03
N GLY A 17 -40.19 -24.61 -17.58
CA GLY A 17 -41.57 -25.09 -17.44
C GLY A 17 -41.77 -26.10 -16.31
N ILE A 18 -40.85 -26.19 -15.34
CA ILE A 18 -41.00 -27.09 -14.18
C ILE A 18 -42.04 -26.48 -13.22
N PRO A 19 -43.18 -27.15 -12.92
CA PRO A 19 -44.35 -26.47 -12.33
C PRO A 19 -44.25 -26.17 -10.82
N ILE A 20 -43.58 -27.03 -10.04
CA ILE A 20 -43.61 -26.98 -8.57
C ILE A 20 -42.46 -26.15 -7.98
N VAL A 21 -41.25 -26.29 -8.52
CA VAL A 21 -40.03 -25.66 -7.99
C VAL A 21 -40.11 -24.12 -7.93
N PRO A 22 -40.62 -23.41 -8.97
CA PRO A 22 -40.76 -21.95 -8.92
C PRO A 22 -41.71 -21.48 -7.81
N LYS A 23 -42.81 -22.19 -7.59
CA LYS A 23 -43.79 -21.88 -6.53
C LYS A 23 -43.18 -22.09 -5.15
N LEU A 24 -42.50 -23.21 -4.94
CA LEU A 24 -41.81 -23.48 -3.67
C LEU A 24 -40.74 -22.43 -3.36
N ALA A 25 -39.92 -22.07 -4.36
CA ALA A 25 -38.91 -21.02 -4.22
C ALA A 25 -39.56 -19.66 -3.86
N TYR A 26 -40.64 -19.28 -4.54
CA TYR A 26 -41.37 -18.04 -4.29
C TYR A 26 -41.95 -17.97 -2.87
N TYR A 27 -42.65 -19.03 -2.44
CA TYR A 27 -43.23 -19.07 -1.09
C TYR A 27 -42.15 -19.16 0.00
N SER A 28 -41.02 -19.80 -0.28
CA SER A 28 -39.87 -19.81 0.64
C SER A 28 -39.29 -18.41 0.81
N ILE A 29 -39.15 -17.65 -0.28
CA ILE A 29 -38.72 -16.24 -0.21
C ILE A 29 -39.73 -15.43 0.63
N ARG A 30 -41.03 -15.60 0.38
CA ARG A 30 -42.06 -14.89 1.13
C ARG A 30 -42.05 -15.24 2.63
N LEU A 31 -41.85 -16.49 2.98
CA LEU A 31 -41.85 -16.98 4.36
C LEU A 31 -40.63 -16.49 5.16
N PHE A 32 -39.43 -16.69 4.62
CA PHE A 32 -38.19 -16.44 5.38
C PHE A 32 -37.69 -14.99 5.27
N PHE A 33 -38.03 -14.29 4.20
CA PHE A 33 -37.48 -12.98 3.85
C PHE A 33 -38.55 -11.88 3.81
N GLN A 34 -39.82 -12.23 4.04
CA GLN A 34 -40.97 -11.30 3.94
C GLN A 34 -40.95 -10.49 2.64
N SER A 35 -40.43 -11.06 1.57
CA SER A 35 -40.15 -10.39 0.31
C SER A 35 -41.00 -10.99 -0.81
N VAL A 36 -41.39 -10.16 -1.77
CA VAL A 36 -42.16 -10.55 -2.97
C VAL A 36 -41.24 -10.39 -4.17
N ILE A 37 -40.70 -11.51 -4.64
CA ILE A 37 -39.79 -11.59 -5.79
C ILE A 37 -40.34 -12.66 -6.75
N PRO A 38 -41.16 -12.28 -7.73
CA PRO A 38 -41.70 -13.21 -8.72
C PRO A 38 -40.59 -13.86 -9.54
N MET A 39 -40.75 -15.13 -9.96
CA MET A 39 -39.73 -15.83 -10.77
C MET A 39 -39.66 -15.32 -12.22
N SER A 40 -40.66 -14.55 -12.65
CA SER A 40 -40.74 -13.89 -13.96
C SER A 40 -39.88 -12.63 -14.07
N VAL A 41 -39.58 -11.94 -12.96
CA VAL A 41 -38.87 -10.66 -12.97
C VAL A 41 -37.44 -10.83 -13.47
N GLU A 42 -37.00 -10.08 -14.49
CA GLU A 42 -35.65 -10.20 -15.05
C GLU A 42 -34.61 -9.55 -14.13
N ILE A 43 -33.62 -10.33 -13.69
CA ILE A 43 -32.53 -9.87 -12.83
C ILE A 43 -31.20 -10.28 -13.43
N GLY A 44 -30.38 -9.29 -13.77
CA GLY A 44 -29.05 -9.47 -14.34
C GLY A 44 -28.06 -10.15 -13.39
N GLU A 45 -27.00 -10.68 -13.99
CA GLU A 45 -25.90 -11.31 -13.26
C GLU A 45 -25.21 -10.32 -12.30
N GLY A 46 -24.67 -10.84 -11.19
CA GLY A 46 -23.97 -10.04 -10.18
C GLY A 46 -24.87 -9.17 -9.30
N THR A 47 -26.17 -9.04 -9.61
CA THR A 47 -27.12 -8.33 -8.75
C THR A 47 -27.28 -9.02 -7.40
N THR A 48 -27.35 -8.22 -6.33
CA THR A 48 -27.47 -8.68 -4.95
C THR A 48 -28.62 -8.01 -4.24
N PHE A 49 -29.30 -8.79 -3.41
CA PHE A 49 -30.13 -8.25 -2.34
C PHE A 49 -29.26 -8.15 -1.11
N GLY A 50 -29.29 -7.01 -0.41
CA GLY A 50 -28.63 -6.85 0.90
C GLY A 50 -29.27 -7.78 1.94
N PRO A 51 -29.55 -7.33 3.17
CA PRO A 51 -30.50 -8.04 4.01
C PRO A 51 -31.84 -8.12 3.25
N CYS A 52 -32.19 -9.28 2.70
CA CYS A 52 -33.40 -9.43 1.88
C CYS A 52 -34.62 -9.44 2.81
N LEU A 53 -35.03 -8.29 3.33
CA LEU A 53 -36.15 -8.14 4.25
C LEU A 53 -37.12 -7.12 3.67
N GLY A 54 -38.33 -7.54 3.30
CA GLY A 54 -39.37 -6.62 2.81
C GLY A 54 -39.14 -6.06 1.40
N ILE A 55 -38.39 -6.74 0.52
CA ILE A 55 -38.22 -6.30 -0.87
C ILE A 55 -39.46 -6.68 -1.67
N VAL A 56 -40.01 -5.74 -2.45
CA VAL A 56 -41.17 -5.97 -3.32
C VAL A 56 -40.82 -5.59 -4.75
N LEU A 57 -40.79 -6.56 -5.65
CA LEU A 57 -40.57 -6.37 -7.08
C LEU A 57 -41.84 -6.75 -7.84
N HIS A 58 -42.28 -5.88 -8.76
CA HIS A 58 -43.32 -6.24 -9.71
C HIS A 58 -42.78 -7.26 -10.72
N GLU A 59 -43.61 -8.22 -11.11
CA GLU A 59 -43.28 -9.32 -12.04
C GLU A 59 -42.77 -8.91 -13.42
N ARG A 60 -43.00 -7.65 -13.83
CA ARG A 60 -42.60 -7.10 -15.14
C ARG A 60 -41.35 -6.23 -15.06
N CYS A 61 -40.83 -5.98 -13.85
CA CYS A 61 -39.64 -5.14 -13.68
C CYS A 61 -38.44 -5.79 -14.35
N ARG A 62 -37.52 -4.94 -14.83
CA ARG A 62 -36.22 -5.37 -15.33
C ARG A 62 -35.13 -4.76 -14.49
N ILE A 63 -34.27 -5.61 -13.95
CA ILE A 63 -33.12 -5.22 -13.14
C ILE A 63 -31.85 -5.63 -13.88
N GLY A 64 -30.96 -4.67 -14.11
CA GLY A 64 -29.68 -4.86 -14.77
C GLY A 64 -28.69 -5.73 -14.00
N LYS A 65 -27.44 -5.73 -14.46
CA LYS A 65 -26.30 -6.44 -13.85
C LYS A 65 -25.71 -5.63 -12.70
N ASN A 66 -25.13 -6.32 -11.72
CA ASN A 66 -24.43 -5.73 -10.58
C ASN A 66 -25.22 -4.67 -9.82
N VAL A 67 -26.56 -4.77 -9.79
CA VAL A 67 -27.40 -3.87 -9.01
C VAL A 67 -27.38 -4.31 -7.56
N MET A 68 -27.32 -3.37 -6.61
CA MET A 68 -27.48 -3.67 -5.20
C MET A 68 -28.80 -3.08 -4.69
N ILE A 69 -29.69 -3.95 -4.20
CA ILE A 69 -31.01 -3.57 -3.69
C ILE A 69 -31.04 -3.85 -2.18
N ALA A 70 -31.21 -2.80 -1.38
CA ALA A 70 -31.29 -2.92 0.08
C ALA A 70 -32.71 -3.29 0.56
N HIS A 71 -32.81 -3.61 1.85
CA HIS A 71 -34.07 -4.01 2.51
C HIS A 71 -35.19 -2.97 2.35
N GLN A 72 -36.43 -3.42 2.43
CA GLN A 72 -37.66 -2.61 2.40
C GLN A 72 -37.85 -1.78 1.13
N THR A 73 -37.16 -2.14 0.04
CA THR A 73 -37.30 -1.49 -1.25
C THR A 73 -38.56 -1.95 -1.98
N THR A 74 -39.27 -1.04 -2.65
CA THR A 74 -40.39 -1.38 -3.54
C THR A 74 -40.10 -0.86 -4.95
N ILE A 75 -40.12 -1.75 -5.94
CA ILE A 75 -39.96 -1.43 -7.36
C ILE A 75 -41.19 -1.94 -8.09
N GLY A 76 -42.08 -1.05 -8.53
CA GLY A 76 -43.34 -1.48 -9.11
C GLY A 76 -44.14 -0.40 -9.81
N GLY A 77 -45.32 -0.79 -10.27
CA GLY A 77 -46.23 0.09 -11.02
C GLY A 77 -46.71 1.29 -10.19
N ARG A 78 -47.16 2.32 -10.89
CA ARG A 78 -47.85 3.48 -10.33
C ARG A 78 -49.29 3.43 -10.81
N PHE A 79 -50.23 3.79 -9.94
CA PHE A 79 -51.66 3.84 -10.29
C PHE A 79 -51.87 4.62 -11.60
N GLY A 80 -52.67 4.06 -12.51
CA GLY A 80 -52.91 4.63 -13.84
C GLY A 80 -51.86 4.32 -14.91
N HIS A 81 -50.86 3.48 -14.62
CA HIS A 81 -49.84 3.07 -15.60
C HIS A 81 -49.59 1.56 -15.58
N ASP A 82 -49.58 0.94 -16.77
CA ASP A 82 -49.26 -0.49 -16.93
C ASP A 82 -47.75 -0.78 -16.97
N ALA A 83 -46.95 0.19 -17.43
CA ALA A 83 -45.51 0.04 -17.48
C ALA A 83 -44.88 0.20 -16.09
N VAL A 84 -43.80 -0.54 -15.88
CA VAL A 84 -43.11 -0.68 -14.58
C VAL A 84 -41.64 -0.24 -14.70
N PRO A 85 -40.94 -0.02 -13.58
CA PRO A 85 -39.59 0.50 -13.62
C PRO A 85 -38.58 -0.43 -14.31
N VAL A 86 -37.61 0.19 -14.97
CA VAL A 86 -36.39 -0.46 -15.48
C VAL A 86 -35.19 0.10 -14.73
N ILE A 87 -34.40 -0.79 -14.12
CA ILE A 87 -33.16 -0.44 -13.43
C ILE A 87 -32.00 -0.91 -14.29
N GLU A 88 -31.12 -0.02 -14.71
CA GLU A 88 -29.94 -0.35 -15.51
C GLU A 88 -28.80 -0.88 -14.63
N ASP A 89 -27.68 -1.22 -15.28
CA ASP A 89 -26.53 -1.87 -14.64
C ASP A 89 -25.89 -0.97 -13.56
N ASN A 90 -25.19 -1.59 -12.61
CA ASN A 90 -24.37 -0.92 -11.60
C ASN A 90 -25.12 0.08 -10.69
N CYS A 91 -26.46 0.01 -10.62
CA CYS A 91 -27.25 0.88 -9.77
C CYS A 91 -27.25 0.45 -8.29
N PHE A 92 -27.39 1.40 -7.37
CA PHE A 92 -27.63 1.12 -5.95
C PHE A 92 -28.97 1.70 -5.50
N ILE A 93 -29.85 0.83 -4.99
CA ILE A 93 -31.13 1.21 -4.43
C ILE A 93 -31.09 1.03 -2.91
N ALA A 94 -30.98 2.14 -2.19
CA ALA A 94 -30.81 2.13 -0.73
C ALA A 94 -32.09 1.76 0.03
N ALA A 95 -31.94 1.50 1.32
CA ALA A 95 -32.98 0.90 2.15
C ALA A 95 -34.26 1.76 2.16
N GLY A 96 -35.41 1.09 2.09
CA GLY A 96 -36.72 1.72 2.15
C GLY A 96 -37.16 2.48 0.89
N ALA A 97 -36.31 2.59 -0.14
CA ALA A 97 -36.62 3.36 -1.34
C ALA A 97 -37.82 2.79 -2.13
N LYS A 98 -38.55 3.69 -2.80
CA LYS A 98 -39.70 3.37 -3.66
C LYS A 98 -39.44 3.89 -5.06
N VAL A 99 -39.34 2.99 -6.04
CA VAL A 99 -39.18 3.31 -7.46
C VAL A 99 -40.49 2.93 -8.15
N LEU A 100 -41.25 3.93 -8.61
CA LEU A 100 -42.64 3.75 -8.98
C LEU A 100 -42.95 4.28 -10.38
N GLY A 101 -43.66 3.45 -11.17
CA GLY A 101 -44.20 3.83 -12.48
C GLY A 101 -43.27 3.50 -13.65
N PRO A 102 -43.57 4.02 -14.85
CA PRO A 102 -42.88 3.68 -16.09
C PRO A 102 -41.57 4.48 -16.22
N ILE A 103 -40.66 4.29 -15.27
CA ILE A 103 -39.43 5.09 -15.15
C ILE A 103 -38.17 4.24 -15.32
N ARG A 104 -37.11 4.90 -15.77
CA ARG A 104 -35.78 4.31 -15.95
C ARG A 104 -34.82 4.90 -14.94
N ILE A 105 -34.11 4.02 -14.23
CA ILE A 105 -32.94 4.39 -13.43
C ILE A 105 -31.70 4.09 -14.25
N GLY A 106 -31.05 5.14 -14.75
CA GLY A 106 -29.91 5.05 -15.64
C GLY A 106 -28.67 4.43 -14.99
N GLU A 107 -27.81 3.84 -15.81
CA GLU A 107 -26.65 3.06 -15.37
C GLU A 107 -25.83 3.77 -14.29
N GLY A 108 -25.46 3.04 -13.24
CA GLY A 108 -24.55 3.53 -12.22
C GLY A 108 -25.18 4.48 -11.21
N SER A 109 -26.49 4.72 -11.26
CA SER A 109 -27.18 5.68 -10.40
C SER A 109 -27.43 5.18 -8.99
N VAL A 110 -27.54 6.11 -8.04
CA VAL A 110 -27.81 5.82 -6.63
C VAL A 110 -29.15 6.42 -6.22
N VAL A 111 -30.04 5.60 -5.70
CA VAL A 111 -31.27 6.02 -5.04
C VAL A 111 -31.05 6.00 -3.53
N GLY A 112 -31.15 7.17 -2.90
CA GLY A 112 -30.98 7.36 -1.46
C GLY A 112 -32.03 6.64 -0.61
N ALA A 113 -31.72 6.44 0.67
CA ALA A 113 -32.61 5.72 1.58
C ALA A 113 -33.95 6.45 1.73
N ASN A 114 -35.04 5.68 1.79
CA ASN A 114 -36.43 6.17 1.87
C ASN A 114 -36.85 7.14 0.74
N ALA A 115 -36.09 7.24 -0.35
CA ALA A 115 -36.45 8.11 -1.47
C ALA A 115 -37.66 7.55 -2.24
N VAL A 116 -38.50 8.45 -2.78
CA VAL A 116 -39.63 8.10 -3.65
C VAL A 116 -39.36 8.64 -5.05
N VAL A 117 -38.93 7.76 -5.95
CA VAL A 117 -38.57 8.09 -7.33
C VAL A 117 -39.75 7.83 -8.25
N ILE A 118 -40.21 8.90 -8.91
CA ILE A 118 -41.39 8.91 -9.79
C ILE A 118 -41.11 9.53 -11.16
N SER A 119 -39.83 9.73 -11.48
CA SER A 119 -39.34 10.30 -12.74
C SER A 119 -38.04 9.61 -13.14
N ASP A 120 -37.71 9.64 -14.42
CA ASP A 120 -36.46 9.06 -14.94
C ASP A 120 -35.24 9.68 -14.26
N VAL A 121 -34.24 8.83 -13.99
CA VAL A 121 -32.97 9.23 -13.40
C VAL A 121 -31.88 9.04 -14.46
N PRO A 122 -31.20 10.10 -14.91
CA PRO A 122 -30.10 9.98 -15.86
C PRO A 122 -28.98 9.09 -15.31
N PRO A 123 -28.17 8.43 -16.16
CA PRO A 123 -27.01 7.66 -15.71
C PRO A 123 -26.10 8.44 -14.75
N ARG A 124 -25.48 7.72 -13.81
CA ARG A 124 -24.50 8.26 -12.85
C ARG A 124 -25.06 9.44 -12.06
N THR A 125 -26.30 9.30 -11.59
CA THR A 125 -26.99 10.33 -10.81
C THR A 125 -27.37 9.82 -9.43
N VAL A 126 -27.15 10.62 -8.40
CA VAL A 126 -27.63 10.38 -7.04
C VAL A 126 -28.94 11.13 -6.85
N VAL A 127 -30.00 10.42 -6.50
CA VAL A 127 -31.30 11.01 -6.16
C VAL A 127 -31.72 10.67 -4.74
N ALA A 128 -32.34 11.61 -4.03
CA ALA A 128 -32.86 11.38 -2.68
C ALA A 128 -34.09 12.26 -2.37
N GLY A 129 -34.86 11.89 -1.35
CA GLY A 129 -36.03 12.66 -0.88
C GLY A 129 -37.38 12.14 -1.37
N VAL A 130 -38.46 12.80 -0.93
CA VAL A 130 -39.85 12.45 -1.23
C VAL A 130 -40.61 13.72 -1.66
N PRO A 131 -40.93 13.89 -2.95
CA PRO A 131 -40.44 13.12 -4.10
C PRO A 131 -38.91 13.31 -4.30
N ALA A 132 -38.27 12.33 -4.90
CA ALA A 132 -36.82 12.34 -5.09
C ALA A 132 -36.37 13.52 -5.96
N ARG A 133 -35.21 14.08 -5.63
CA ARG A 133 -34.52 15.15 -6.35
C ARG A 133 -33.08 14.74 -6.60
N VAL A 134 -32.51 15.25 -7.69
CA VAL A 134 -31.09 15.07 -8.00
C VAL A 134 -30.24 15.78 -6.96
N ILE A 135 -29.35 15.02 -6.32
CA ILE A 135 -28.37 15.50 -5.32
C ILE A 135 -27.00 15.70 -5.98
N ARG A 136 -26.62 14.78 -6.87
CA ARG A 136 -25.36 14.82 -7.65
C ARG A 136 -25.63 14.21 -9.01
N SER A 137 -25.18 14.84 -10.08
CA SER A 137 -25.31 14.34 -11.45
C SER A 137 -23.94 14.13 -12.07
N ASP A 138 -23.89 13.21 -13.03
CA ASP A 138 -22.74 12.95 -13.90
C ASP A 138 -21.42 12.65 -13.15
N TYR A 139 -21.48 11.91 -12.04
CA TYR A 139 -20.26 11.50 -11.36
C TYR A 139 -19.56 10.37 -12.13
N LYS A 140 -18.23 10.44 -12.21
CA LYS A 140 -17.44 9.38 -12.83
C LYS A 140 -17.50 8.13 -11.95
N LEU A 141 -17.84 6.98 -12.53
CA LEU A 141 -17.74 5.70 -11.83
C LEU A 141 -16.29 5.24 -11.79
N PRO A 142 -15.81 4.72 -10.65
CA PRO A 142 -14.50 4.09 -10.59
C PRO A 142 -14.52 2.77 -11.35
N VAL A 143 -13.65 2.65 -12.34
CA VAL A 143 -13.35 1.40 -13.04
C VAL A 143 -12.10 0.80 -12.41
N ILE A 144 -12.20 -0.47 -12.01
CA ILE A 144 -11.08 -1.19 -11.40
C ILE A 144 -10.54 -2.17 -12.40
N GLU A 145 -9.23 -2.13 -12.62
CA GLU A 145 -8.54 -3.09 -13.47
C GLU A 145 -7.47 -3.79 -12.64
N ARG A 146 -7.28 -5.09 -12.92
CA ARG A 146 -6.20 -5.86 -12.33
C ARG A 146 -5.16 -6.14 -13.41
N VAL A 147 -3.95 -5.67 -13.17
CA VAL A 147 -2.80 -5.90 -14.05
C VAL A 147 -1.98 -7.05 -13.47
N GLU A 148 -1.96 -8.16 -14.19
CA GLU A 148 -1.32 -9.42 -13.76
C GLU A 148 -0.17 -9.85 -14.70
N ASP A 149 0.13 -9.05 -15.73
CA ASP A 149 1.19 -9.30 -16.71
C ASP A 149 2.22 -8.15 -16.79
N LEU A 150 3.42 -8.48 -17.27
CA LEU A 150 4.53 -7.54 -17.38
C LEU A 150 4.28 -6.40 -18.37
N GLY A 151 3.60 -6.68 -19.49
CA GLY A 151 3.33 -5.68 -20.51
C GLY A 151 2.37 -4.60 -20.01
N GLY A 152 1.37 -4.99 -19.21
CA GLY A 152 0.50 -4.05 -18.52
C GLY A 152 1.25 -3.21 -17.49
N PHE A 153 2.15 -3.81 -16.70
CA PHE A 153 2.95 -3.05 -15.71
C PHE A 153 3.93 -2.08 -16.38
N GLU A 154 4.53 -2.45 -17.51
CA GLU A 154 5.42 -1.57 -18.27
C GLU A 154 4.69 -0.34 -18.81
N LYS A 155 3.49 -0.53 -19.37
CA LYS A 155 2.66 0.55 -19.91
C LYS A 155 2.22 1.58 -18.86
N LEU A 156 2.17 1.19 -17.58
CA LEU A 156 1.78 2.10 -16.51
C LEU A 156 2.84 3.15 -16.17
N LYS A 157 4.09 3.03 -16.65
CA LYS A 157 5.22 3.85 -16.22
C LYS A 157 4.94 5.35 -16.13
N GLU A 158 4.46 5.96 -17.22
CA GLU A 158 4.29 7.42 -17.28
C GLU A 158 3.11 7.86 -16.40
N GLU A 159 1.94 7.22 -16.50
CA GLU A 159 0.78 7.52 -15.65
C GLU A 159 1.01 7.22 -14.17
N TRP A 160 1.86 6.23 -13.84
CA TRP A 160 2.23 5.88 -12.47
C TRP A 160 3.00 7.02 -11.81
N ASN A 161 4.00 7.56 -12.50
CA ASN A 161 4.81 8.63 -11.97
C ASN A 161 4.01 9.94 -11.87
N GLU A 162 3.13 10.22 -12.85
CA GLU A 162 2.19 11.34 -12.76
C GLU A 162 1.25 11.20 -11.54
N LEU A 163 0.69 10.01 -11.34
CA LEU A 163 -0.15 9.72 -10.18
C LEU A 163 0.62 9.90 -8.87
N LEU A 164 1.86 9.43 -8.79
CA LEU A 164 2.71 9.58 -7.61
C LEU A 164 3.01 11.06 -7.32
N ASP A 165 3.22 11.88 -8.35
CA ASP A 165 3.35 13.33 -8.27
C ASP A 165 2.09 14.01 -7.72
N ALA A 166 0.92 13.56 -8.17
CA ALA A 166 -0.37 14.06 -7.70
C ALA A 166 -0.80 13.52 -6.32
N SER A 167 -0.12 12.51 -5.78
CA SER A 167 -0.45 11.88 -4.48
C SER A 167 -0.04 12.71 -3.26
N SER A 168 -0.52 12.31 -2.08
CA SER A 168 -0.19 12.94 -0.79
C SER A 168 1.12 12.46 -0.17
N SER A 169 1.69 11.35 -0.66
CA SER A 169 2.84 10.67 -0.04
C SER A 169 3.88 10.24 -1.07
N PRO A 170 4.43 11.17 -1.87
CA PRO A 170 5.45 10.85 -2.85
C PRO A 170 6.72 10.32 -2.18
N CYS A 171 7.20 9.17 -2.65
CA CYS A 171 8.36 8.49 -2.08
C CYS A 171 9.15 7.78 -3.18
N LEU A 172 10.49 7.79 -3.08
CA LEU A 172 11.36 7.05 -3.99
C LEU A 172 10.93 5.58 -4.13
N PHE A 173 10.60 4.94 -3.00
CA PHE A 173 10.24 3.52 -2.95
C PHE A 173 8.89 3.20 -3.60
N LEU A 174 8.12 4.21 -3.95
CA LEU A 174 6.85 4.10 -4.69
C LEU A 174 6.99 4.47 -6.17
N THR A 175 8.17 4.91 -6.61
CA THR A 175 8.42 5.19 -8.03
C THR A 175 8.27 3.92 -8.87
N TRP A 176 7.82 4.09 -10.12
CA TRP A 176 7.74 2.95 -11.03
C TRP A 176 9.12 2.30 -11.20
N GLU A 177 10.17 3.10 -11.28
CA GLU A 177 11.56 2.66 -11.44
C GLU A 177 12.01 1.71 -10.34
N TRP A 178 11.72 2.06 -9.08
CA TRP A 178 12.07 1.23 -7.93
C TRP A 178 11.33 -0.10 -7.98
N LEU A 179 10.00 -0.05 -8.12
CA LEU A 179 9.14 -1.22 -8.03
C LEU A 179 9.26 -2.14 -9.24
N TRP A 180 9.50 -1.59 -10.42
CA TRP A 180 9.82 -2.34 -11.64
C TRP A 180 11.16 -3.07 -11.51
N THR A 181 12.20 -2.37 -11.04
CA THR A 181 13.51 -2.99 -10.82
C THR A 181 13.43 -4.08 -9.75
N TRP A 182 12.67 -3.84 -8.69
CA TRP A 182 12.38 -4.85 -7.66
C TRP A 182 11.65 -6.05 -8.26
N TRP A 183 10.66 -5.82 -9.12
CA TRP A 183 9.90 -6.90 -9.73
C TRP A 183 10.80 -7.82 -10.57
N LYS A 184 11.71 -7.24 -11.36
CA LYS A 184 12.61 -8.02 -12.22
C LYS A 184 13.57 -8.92 -11.45
N HIS A 185 14.11 -8.44 -10.33
CA HIS A 185 15.18 -9.13 -9.60
C HIS A 185 14.71 -9.89 -8.36
N LEU A 186 13.65 -9.43 -7.69
CA LEU A 186 13.32 -9.82 -6.32
C LEU A 186 11.90 -10.38 -6.15
N SER A 187 11.12 -10.46 -7.24
CA SER A 187 9.74 -10.99 -7.19
C SER A 187 9.64 -12.50 -7.05
N THR A 188 10.76 -13.25 -7.11
CA THR A 188 10.81 -14.72 -7.23
C THR A 188 9.73 -15.45 -6.43
N GLY A 189 8.92 -16.24 -7.15
CA GLY A 189 7.83 -17.03 -6.59
C GLY A 189 6.59 -16.22 -6.21
N ARG A 190 6.38 -15.01 -6.76
CA ARG A 190 5.17 -14.21 -6.62
C ARG A 190 4.49 -14.02 -7.97
N ASN A 191 3.17 -13.79 -7.94
CA ASN A 191 2.40 -13.44 -9.13
C ASN A 191 2.03 -11.96 -9.07
N LEU A 192 2.14 -11.24 -10.19
CA LEU A 192 1.83 -9.82 -10.26
C LEU A 192 0.33 -9.62 -10.01
N SER A 193 -0.04 -8.59 -9.25
CA SER A 193 -1.46 -8.32 -8.95
C SER A 193 -1.67 -6.85 -8.64
N LEU A 194 -1.32 -5.97 -9.56
CA LEU A 194 -1.56 -4.54 -9.38
C LEU A 194 -3.06 -4.27 -9.49
N LEU A 195 -3.60 -3.43 -8.61
CA LEU A 195 -4.97 -2.93 -8.74
C LEU A 195 -4.91 -1.46 -9.13
N THR A 196 -5.51 -1.12 -10.26
CA THR A 196 -5.63 0.27 -10.70
C THR A 196 -7.08 0.71 -10.58
N VAL A 197 -7.29 1.99 -10.27
CA VAL A 197 -8.61 2.62 -10.28
C VAL A 197 -8.58 3.80 -11.23
N ARG A 198 -9.52 3.83 -12.18
CA ARG A 198 -9.69 4.91 -13.14
C ARG A 198 -11.02 5.62 -12.94
N LEU A 199 -11.03 6.95 -13.02
CA LEU A 199 -12.24 7.77 -13.02
C LEU A 199 -12.38 8.49 -14.36
N GLY A 200 -13.35 8.06 -15.18
CA GLY A 200 -13.55 8.62 -16.51
C GLY A 200 -12.30 8.52 -17.39
N GLY A 201 -11.58 7.41 -17.30
CA GLY A 201 -10.34 7.12 -18.04
C GLY A 201 -9.05 7.53 -17.32
N GLU A 202 -9.10 8.51 -16.42
CA GLU A 202 -7.90 8.99 -15.70
C GLU A 202 -7.50 8.05 -14.57
N LEU A 203 -6.21 7.72 -14.44
CA LEU A 203 -5.69 6.91 -13.34
C LEU A 203 -5.66 7.71 -12.03
N VAL A 204 -6.41 7.24 -11.04
CA VAL A 204 -6.56 7.92 -9.74
C VAL A 204 -6.07 7.11 -8.55
N ALA A 205 -5.86 5.80 -8.70
CA ALA A 205 -5.19 5.02 -7.68
C ALA A 205 -4.46 3.80 -8.25
N ILE A 206 -3.38 3.40 -7.55
CA ILE A 206 -2.67 2.15 -7.77
C ILE A 206 -2.39 1.51 -6.41
N ALA A 207 -2.77 0.24 -6.24
CA ALA A 207 -2.26 -0.61 -5.17
C ALA A 207 -1.13 -1.50 -5.75
N PRO A 208 0.16 -1.24 -5.41
CA PRO A 208 1.30 -1.98 -5.93
C PRO A 208 1.41 -3.36 -5.27
N LEU A 209 0.55 -4.32 -5.64
CA LEU A 209 0.48 -5.61 -4.95
C LEU A 209 1.03 -6.78 -5.76
N ALA A 210 1.56 -7.75 -5.02
CA ALA A 210 1.99 -9.05 -5.50
C ALA A 210 1.27 -10.13 -4.69
N LEU A 211 0.78 -11.16 -5.37
CA LEU A 211 0.24 -12.35 -4.72
C LEU A 211 1.39 -13.29 -4.36
N ARG A 212 1.62 -13.42 -3.06
CA ARG A 212 2.50 -14.43 -2.49
C ARG A 212 1.77 -15.77 -2.37
N PRO A 213 2.32 -16.88 -2.90
CA PRO A 213 1.73 -18.21 -2.76
C PRO A 213 1.83 -18.73 -1.32
N ALA A 214 0.98 -19.70 -1.01
CA ALA A 214 1.00 -20.43 0.26
C ALA A 214 2.32 -21.20 0.41
N SER A 215 2.87 -21.23 1.63
CA SER A 215 4.11 -21.95 1.92
C SER A 215 4.20 -22.33 3.38
N VAL A 216 4.27 -23.62 3.67
CA VAL A 216 4.40 -24.17 5.04
C VAL A 216 5.69 -23.74 5.76
N ARG A 217 6.70 -23.25 5.03
CA ARG A 217 7.96 -22.77 5.62
C ARG A 217 7.87 -21.34 6.16
N ARG A 218 6.79 -20.60 5.88
CA ARG A 218 6.64 -19.17 6.22
C ARG A 218 5.82 -18.93 7.49
N GLN A 219 6.00 -17.76 8.09
CA GLN A 219 5.20 -17.28 9.24
C GLN A 219 3.70 -17.25 8.94
N VAL A 220 3.39 -16.83 7.71
CA VAL A 220 2.05 -16.75 7.15
C VAL A 220 1.97 -17.84 6.08
N PRO A 221 1.48 -19.05 6.41
CA PRO A 221 1.57 -20.20 5.51
C PRO A 221 0.54 -20.17 4.38
N PHE A 222 -0.31 -19.15 4.34
CA PHE A 222 -1.38 -18.98 3.36
C PHE A 222 -0.98 -18.02 2.24
N ARG A 223 -1.82 -17.96 1.20
CA ARG A 223 -1.73 -16.92 0.17
C ARG A 223 -1.97 -15.55 0.78
N ALA A 224 -1.15 -14.57 0.41
CA ALA A 224 -1.29 -13.18 0.86
C ALA A 224 -1.00 -12.22 -0.29
N LEU A 225 -1.71 -11.10 -0.32
CA LEU A 225 -1.31 -9.93 -1.11
C LEU A 225 -0.35 -9.09 -0.26
N GLU A 226 0.81 -8.77 -0.82
CA GLU A 226 1.83 -7.93 -0.20
C GLU A 226 2.30 -6.86 -1.17
N PHE A 227 2.89 -5.79 -0.67
CA PHE A 227 3.42 -4.74 -1.54
C PHE A 227 4.58 -5.23 -2.39
N LEU A 228 4.65 -4.76 -3.64
CA LEU A 228 5.90 -4.68 -4.39
C LEU A 228 6.91 -3.89 -3.53
N GLY A 229 8.19 -4.25 -3.62
CA GLY A 229 9.24 -3.63 -2.81
C GLY A 229 9.39 -4.22 -1.39
N THR A 230 8.55 -5.18 -0.97
CA THR A 230 8.72 -5.85 0.33
C THR A 230 9.90 -6.81 0.35
N GLY A 231 10.31 -7.25 1.54
CA GLY A 231 11.41 -8.20 1.77
C GLY A 231 12.71 -7.54 2.19
N SER A 232 13.85 -8.14 1.82
CA SER A 232 15.19 -7.75 2.28
C SER A 232 15.79 -6.55 1.55
N VAL A 233 15.11 -6.01 0.54
CA VAL A 233 15.55 -4.80 -0.16
C VAL A 233 15.45 -3.55 0.72
N GLY A 234 14.73 -3.58 1.84
CA GLY A 234 14.62 -2.40 2.72
C GLY A 234 13.90 -1.21 2.08
N SER A 235 12.78 -1.44 1.39
CA SER A 235 11.90 -0.35 0.96
C SER A 235 11.09 0.15 2.15
N ASP A 236 11.17 1.45 2.44
CA ASP A 236 10.36 2.11 3.45
C ASP A 236 9.19 2.88 2.84
N TYR A 237 8.22 3.26 3.66
CA TYR A 237 7.07 4.07 3.25
C TYR A 237 6.28 3.50 2.06
N LEU A 238 6.15 2.17 2.00
CA LEU A 238 5.29 1.51 1.02
C LEU A 238 3.82 1.85 1.31
N ASP A 239 3.03 2.09 0.28
CA ASP A 239 1.64 2.51 0.41
C ASP A 239 0.88 2.26 -0.90
N ILE A 240 -0.41 2.51 -0.86
CA ILE A 240 -1.25 2.67 -2.04
C ILE A 240 -1.08 4.10 -2.53
N ILE A 241 -0.89 4.27 -3.84
CA ILE A 241 -0.75 5.59 -4.45
C ILE A 241 -2.15 6.05 -4.82
N VAL A 242 -2.59 7.18 -4.26
CA VAL A 242 -3.94 7.74 -4.52
C VAL A 242 -3.81 9.21 -4.86
N ARG A 243 -4.49 9.62 -5.94
CA ARG A 243 -4.57 11.01 -6.39
C ARG A 243 -5.32 11.84 -5.34
N ARG A 244 -4.76 13.00 -5.00
CA ARG A 244 -5.40 13.95 -4.08
C ARG A 244 -6.78 14.35 -4.59
N GLY A 245 -7.78 14.31 -3.72
CA GLY A 245 -9.18 14.62 -4.02
C GLY A 245 -9.98 13.47 -4.63
N SER A 246 -9.39 12.29 -4.84
CA SER A 246 -10.08 11.08 -5.32
C SER A 246 -10.12 9.94 -4.28
N GLU A 247 -9.83 10.25 -3.02
CA GLU A 247 -9.63 9.27 -1.95
C GLU A 247 -10.88 8.43 -1.69
N VAL A 248 -12.05 9.06 -1.63
CA VAL A 248 -13.32 8.39 -1.32
C VAL A 248 -13.66 7.36 -2.39
N GLU A 249 -13.63 7.78 -3.66
CA GLU A 249 -13.88 6.92 -4.80
C GLU A 249 -12.84 5.80 -4.92
N ALA A 250 -11.55 6.11 -4.74
CA ALA A 250 -10.45 5.15 -4.82
C ALA A 250 -10.53 4.07 -3.73
N TYR A 251 -10.66 4.46 -2.45
CA TYR A 251 -10.74 3.48 -1.36
C TYR A 251 -12.02 2.66 -1.41
N GLY A 252 -13.14 3.29 -1.79
CA GLY A 252 -14.41 2.59 -1.99
C GLY A 252 -14.28 1.51 -3.08
N ALA A 253 -13.68 1.86 -4.22
CA ALA A 253 -13.43 0.95 -5.32
C ALA A 253 -12.49 -0.19 -4.90
N LEU A 254 -11.29 0.12 -4.38
CA LEU A 254 -10.32 -0.88 -3.93
C LEU A 254 -10.92 -1.85 -2.91
N ALA A 255 -11.67 -1.35 -1.93
CA ALA A 255 -12.33 -2.18 -0.92
C ALA A 255 -13.41 -3.10 -1.52
N ASN A 256 -14.10 -2.68 -2.59
CA ASN A 256 -15.09 -3.51 -3.28
C ASN A 256 -14.44 -4.60 -4.15
N CYS A 257 -13.25 -4.33 -4.72
CA CYS A 257 -12.50 -5.33 -5.49
C CYS A 257 -11.93 -6.46 -4.60
N LEU A 258 -11.55 -6.12 -3.36
CA LEU A 258 -11.03 -7.08 -2.40
C LEU A 258 -12.16 -7.98 -1.89
N SER A 259 -12.26 -9.18 -2.48
CA SER A 259 -13.35 -10.12 -2.22
C SER A 259 -13.28 -10.77 -0.83
N GLU A 260 -14.46 -11.15 -0.31
CA GLU A 260 -14.58 -11.87 0.97
C GLU A 260 -13.89 -13.24 0.99
N ASP A 261 -13.68 -13.86 -0.18
CA ASP A 261 -13.03 -15.16 -0.31
C ASP A 261 -11.57 -15.05 -0.80
N GLY A 262 -11.06 -13.81 -0.91
CA GLY A 262 -9.72 -13.45 -1.34
C GLY A 262 -8.60 -13.82 -0.36
N PRO A 263 -7.33 -13.64 -0.75
CA PRO A 263 -6.20 -13.78 0.16
C PRO A 263 -6.22 -12.68 1.24
N MET A 264 -5.52 -12.92 2.35
CA MET A 264 -5.27 -11.85 3.32
C MET A 264 -4.33 -10.80 2.72
N LEU A 265 -4.35 -9.58 3.28
CA LEU A 265 -3.35 -8.56 2.96
C LEU A 265 -2.31 -8.51 4.09
N GLU A 266 -1.04 -8.53 3.71
CA GLU A 266 0.11 -8.34 4.59
C GLU A 266 0.91 -7.14 4.07
N LEU A 267 0.60 -5.97 4.61
CA LEU A 267 1.13 -4.69 4.15
C LEU A 267 2.14 -4.18 5.18
N THR A 268 3.41 -4.12 4.79
CA THR A 268 4.54 -3.83 5.68
C THR A 268 5.26 -2.55 5.27
N GLN A 269 6.01 -1.96 6.20
CA GLN A 269 6.79 -0.73 5.98
C GLN A 269 5.92 0.44 5.51
N VAL A 270 4.69 0.50 6.01
CA VAL A 270 3.76 1.58 5.69
C VAL A 270 4.08 2.78 6.54
N HIS A 271 3.96 3.98 5.98
CA HIS A 271 4.00 5.19 6.80
C HIS A 271 2.94 5.10 7.91
N GLY A 272 3.28 5.57 9.11
CA GLY A 272 2.34 5.64 10.23
C GLY A 272 1.12 6.55 9.95
N ASN A 273 0.34 6.82 11.00
CA ASN A 273 -0.95 7.55 10.99
C ASN A 273 -1.23 8.42 9.74
N GLY A 274 -2.36 8.13 9.07
CA GLY A 274 -2.83 8.90 7.91
C GLY A 274 -2.42 8.34 6.54
N SER A 275 -1.79 7.17 6.47
CA SER A 275 -1.48 6.48 5.21
C SER A 275 -2.72 6.05 4.43
N ALA A 276 -2.57 5.85 3.12
CA ALA A 276 -3.66 5.40 2.26
C ALA A 276 -4.12 3.98 2.63
N VAL A 277 -3.20 3.13 3.09
CA VAL A 277 -3.53 1.83 3.69
C VAL A 277 -4.40 1.97 4.94
N ALA A 278 -4.14 2.93 5.83
CA ALA A 278 -4.95 3.09 7.04
C ALA A 278 -6.41 3.49 6.69
N GLN A 279 -6.59 4.29 5.64
CA GLN A 279 -7.91 4.64 5.11
C GLN A 279 -8.61 3.43 4.47
N LEU A 280 -7.89 2.67 3.63
CA LEU A 280 -8.42 1.42 3.07
C LEU A 280 -8.78 0.42 4.17
N ALA A 281 -7.95 0.27 5.20
CA ALA A 281 -8.20 -0.62 6.32
C ALA A 281 -9.50 -0.25 7.06
N THR A 282 -9.78 1.04 7.21
CA THR A 282 -11.04 1.53 7.80
C THR A 282 -12.25 1.15 6.92
N GLN A 283 -12.13 1.28 5.60
CA GLN A 283 -13.15 0.85 4.64
C GLN A 283 -13.35 -0.67 4.62
N LEU A 284 -12.29 -1.46 4.82
CA LEU A 284 -12.41 -2.91 4.89
C LEU A 284 -13.00 -3.37 6.23
N ARG A 285 -12.69 -2.69 7.34
CA ARG A 285 -13.31 -2.94 8.66
C ARG A 285 -14.83 -2.82 8.61
N SER A 286 -15.36 -1.79 7.95
CA SER A 286 -16.82 -1.60 7.81
C SER A 286 -17.48 -2.70 6.95
N ARG A 287 -16.68 -3.41 6.13
CA ARG A 287 -17.07 -4.59 5.35
C ARG A 287 -16.77 -5.92 6.06
N GLY A 288 -16.50 -5.90 7.37
CA GLY A 288 -16.30 -7.10 8.19
C GLY A 288 -14.91 -7.72 8.13
N TRP A 289 -13.93 -7.06 7.49
CA TRP A 289 -12.53 -7.50 7.59
C TRP A 289 -11.99 -7.26 9.00
N ARG A 290 -11.18 -8.19 9.48
CA ARG A 290 -10.41 -8.01 10.72
C ARG A 290 -9.07 -7.41 10.39
N VAL A 291 -8.66 -6.38 11.12
CA VAL A 291 -7.41 -5.66 10.86
C VAL A 291 -6.58 -5.65 12.13
N THR A 292 -5.34 -6.11 12.02
CA THR A 292 -4.32 -6.05 13.08
C THR A 292 -3.21 -5.09 12.64
N ASP A 293 -3.03 -4.02 13.42
CA ASP A 293 -1.98 -3.03 13.21
C ASP A 293 -0.83 -3.30 14.18
N MET A 294 0.41 -3.25 13.70
CA MET A 294 1.60 -3.44 14.53
C MET A 294 2.67 -2.41 14.16
N PRO A 295 3.43 -1.88 15.14
CA PRO A 295 4.64 -1.12 14.85
C PRO A 295 5.62 -1.98 14.03
N ALA A 296 6.16 -1.40 12.95
CA ALA A 296 7.16 -2.02 12.09
C ALA A 296 8.56 -1.42 12.30
N GLY A 297 8.69 -0.29 13.00
CA GLY A 297 9.95 0.35 13.35
C GLY A 297 9.86 1.87 13.26
N VAL A 298 11.03 2.52 13.25
CA VAL A 298 11.14 3.98 13.12
C VAL A 298 12.18 4.33 12.07
N CYS A 299 11.98 5.48 11.43
CA CYS A 299 12.91 6.11 10.51
C CYS A 299 13.30 7.49 11.05
N PRO A 300 14.52 7.66 11.60
CA PRO A 300 15.02 8.95 12.01
C PRO A 300 15.25 9.85 10.79
N PHE A 301 14.92 11.14 10.89
CA PHE A 301 15.15 12.10 9.81
C PHE A 301 15.55 13.49 10.33
N ILE A 302 16.16 14.26 9.45
CA ILE A 302 16.67 15.61 9.71
C ILE A 302 15.91 16.57 8.81
N LYS A 303 15.25 17.57 9.41
CA LYS A 303 14.73 18.72 8.66
C LYS A 303 15.89 19.65 8.32
N LEU A 304 16.13 19.86 7.03
CA LEU A 304 17.18 20.72 6.50
C LEU A 304 16.63 22.04 5.94
N SER A 305 15.32 22.15 5.71
CA SER A 305 14.69 23.40 5.25
C SER A 305 15.11 24.60 6.11
N GLY A 306 15.71 25.61 5.45
CA GLY A 306 16.17 26.83 6.12
C GLY A 306 17.50 26.70 6.87
N HIS A 307 18.17 25.53 6.85
CA HIS A 307 19.46 25.33 7.49
C HIS A 307 20.63 25.34 6.50
N SER A 308 21.63 26.18 6.78
CA SER A 308 23.00 25.91 6.31
C SER A 308 23.63 24.78 7.12
N TRP A 309 24.70 24.16 6.60
CA TRP A 309 25.47 23.16 7.34
C TRP A 309 25.89 23.63 8.73
N GLN A 310 26.37 24.87 8.86
CA GLN A 310 26.82 25.44 10.13
C GLN A 310 25.66 25.60 11.10
N SER A 311 24.49 26.04 10.61
CA SER A 311 23.30 26.20 11.45
C SER A 311 22.74 24.85 11.91
N TYR A 312 22.67 23.84 11.03
CA TYR A 312 22.26 22.48 11.38
C TYR A 312 23.23 21.85 12.36
N LEU A 313 24.54 21.92 12.08
CA LEU A 313 25.57 21.38 12.96
C LEU A 313 25.46 21.96 14.37
N ALA A 314 25.10 23.24 14.53
CA ALA A 314 24.89 23.89 15.82
C ALA A 314 23.70 23.30 16.62
N THR A 315 22.72 22.70 15.96
CA THR A 315 21.57 22.03 16.62
C THR A 315 21.97 20.72 17.31
N LEU A 316 23.06 20.09 16.88
CA LEU A 316 23.52 18.81 17.43
C LEU A 316 24.20 19.00 18.79
N GLY A 317 24.25 17.95 19.62
CA GLY A 317 24.88 18.00 20.95
C GLY A 317 26.38 18.37 20.90
N ALA A 318 26.85 19.15 21.89
CA ALA A 318 28.23 19.68 21.92
C ALA A 318 29.31 18.60 21.81
N GLU A 319 29.14 17.49 22.53
CA GLU A 319 30.02 16.31 22.47
C GLU A 319 30.09 15.71 21.05
N HIS A 320 28.92 15.55 20.40
CA HIS A 320 28.86 15.00 19.05
C HIS A 320 29.56 15.91 18.04
N ARG A 321 29.30 17.23 18.09
CA ARG A 321 29.96 18.23 17.23
C ARG A 321 31.47 18.23 17.41
N TYR A 322 31.94 18.21 18.66
CA TYR A 322 33.36 18.15 18.98
C TYR A 322 33.99 16.89 18.41
N ASN A 323 33.37 15.72 18.64
CA ASN A 323 33.87 14.45 18.15
C ASN A 323 33.94 14.40 16.61
N PHE A 324 32.89 14.83 15.90
CA PHE A 324 32.90 14.92 14.44
C PHE A 324 34.06 15.79 13.93
N ARG A 325 34.19 17.04 14.43
CA ARG A 325 35.26 17.96 14.02
C ARG A 325 36.65 17.41 14.32
N ARG A 326 36.81 16.76 15.48
CA ARG A 326 38.07 16.11 15.88
C ARG A 326 38.44 14.96 14.94
N LYS A 327 37.50 14.08 14.60
CA LYS A 327 37.72 12.95 13.69
C LYS A 327 38.02 13.41 12.27
N LEU A 328 37.30 14.41 11.77
CA LEU A 328 37.57 15.03 10.48
C LEU A 328 39.00 15.56 10.40
N ARG A 329 39.44 16.34 11.40
CA ARG A 329 40.84 16.83 11.47
C ARG A 329 41.86 15.71 11.61
N ALA A 330 41.54 14.64 12.36
CA ALA A 330 42.44 13.51 12.53
C ALA A 330 42.67 12.76 11.21
N LEU A 331 41.61 12.55 10.41
CA LEU A 331 41.73 11.94 9.08
C LEU A 331 42.62 12.78 8.17
N SER A 332 42.46 14.09 8.15
CA SER A 332 43.30 14.99 7.33
C SER A 332 44.78 14.98 7.71
N LYS A 333 45.14 14.51 8.92
CA LYS A 333 46.54 14.35 9.35
C LYS A 333 47.18 13.05 8.87
N LEU A 334 46.38 12.03 8.51
CA LEU A 334 46.89 10.74 8.04
C LEU A 334 47.31 10.76 6.57
N GLY A 335 46.85 11.76 5.82
CA GLY A 335 47.17 11.92 4.41
C GLY A 335 46.07 12.62 3.63
N VAL A 336 46.06 12.38 2.32
CA VAL A 336 45.12 13.04 1.41
C VAL A 336 43.75 12.39 1.56
N VAL A 337 42.78 13.17 2.03
CA VAL A 337 41.37 12.77 2.17
C VAL A 337 40.58 13.34 1.00
N GLN A 338 39.90 12.47 0.25
CA GLN A 338 39.02 12.86 -0.85
C GLN A 338 37.62 12.35 -0.55
N PHE A 339 36.62 13.22 -0.69
CA PHE A 339 35.20 12.85 -0.57
C PHE A 339 34.53 13.12 -1.91
N GLU A 340 34.27 12.05 -2.64
CA GLU A 340 33.85 12.11 -4.05
C GLU A 340 32.39 11.69 -4.17
N LEU A 341 31.60 12.48 -4.91
CA LEU A 341 30.29 12.09 -5.39
C LEU A 341 30.45 11.45 -6.77
N ILE A 342 29.96 10.23 -6.92
CA ILE A 342 29.96 9.48 -8.18
C ILE A 342 28.95 10.12 -9.15
N ARG A 343 29.38 10.43 -10.38
CA ARG A 343 28.58 11.16 -11.38
C ARG A 343 28.53 10.52 -12.76
N SER A 344 29.32 9.49 -13.01
CA SER A 344 29.34 8.80 -14.30
C SER A 344 29.13 7.29 -14.17
N GLU A 345 28.66 6.67 -15.24
CA GLU A 345 28.45 5.22 -15.30
C GLU A 345 29.77 4.44 -15.09
N ALA A 346 30.88 4.96 -15.60
CA ALA A 346 32.20 4.36 -15.41
C ALA A 346 32.62 4.35 -13.92
N GLU A 347 32.41 5.47 -13.23
CA GLU A 347 32.67 5.56 -11.79
C GLU A 347 31.71 4.68 -10.98
N ARG A 348 30.41 4.64 -11.33
CA ARG A 348 29.40 3.82 -10.67
C ARG A 348 29.74 2.33 -10.69
N ARG A 349 30.14 1.81 -11.86
CA ARG A 349 30.57 0.41 -12.04
C ARG A 349 31.72 0.01 -11.13
N LEU A 350 32.59 0.95 -10.76
CA LEU A 350 33.68 0.71 -9.81
C LEU A 350 33.22 0.89 -8.36
N ALA A 351 32.36 1.88 -8.10
CA ALA A 351 31.94 2.26 -6.75
C ALA A 351 30.95 1.27 -6.10
N ILE A 352 30.05 0.63 -6.87
CA ILE A 352 29.08 -0.33 -6.32
C ILE A 352 29.77 -1.58 -5.75
N PRO A 353 30.69 -2.26 -6.45
CA PRO A 353 31.45 -3.37 -5.86
C PRO A 353 32.24 -2.95 -4.61
N ASN A 354 32.87 -1.77 -4.63
CA ASN A 354 33.61 -1.24 -3.48
C ASN A 354 32.69 -1.00 -2.27
N LEU A 355 31.49 -0.46 -2.49
CA LEU A 355 30.47 -0.31 -1.45
C LEU A 355 30.10 -1.66 -0.83
N ILE A 356 29.86 -2.68 -1.65
CA ILE A 356 29.48 -4.03 -1.21
C ILE A 356 30.60 -4.62 -0.35
N ASP A 357 31.86 -4.56 -0.82
CA ASP A 357 33.03 -5.02 -0.06
C ASP A 357 33.17 -4.30 1.29
N LEU A 358 33.12 -2.97 1.29
CA LEU A 358 33.20 -2.17 2.52
C LEU A 358 32.02 -2.44 3.46
N HIS A 359 30.84 -2.76 2.93
CA HIS A 359 29.68 -3.13 3.73
C HIS A 359 29.85 -4.51 4.37
N HIS A 360 30.30 -5.51 3.60
CA HIS A 360 30.60 -6.84 4.12
C HIS A 360 31.70 -6.79 5.18
N LYS A 361 32.78 -6.03 4.97
CA LYS A 361 33.84 -5.83 5.98
C LYS A 361 33.29 -5.25 7.29
N ARG A 362 32.42 -4.23 7.20
CA ARG A 362 31.77 -3.61 8.37
C ARG A 362 30.92 -4.60 9.17
N TRP A 363 30.16 -5.46 8.49
CA TRP A 363 29.15 -6.32 9.11
C TRP A 363 29.59 -7.76 9.38
N GLY A 364 30.68 -8.23 8.74
CA GLY A 364 31.17 -9.61 8.88
C GLY A 364 31.46 -10.00 10.33
N ALA A 365 32.07 -9.11 11.11
CA ALA A 365 32.33 -9.33 12.54
C ALA A 365 31.09 -9.10 13.45
N ARG A 366 29.94 -8.70 12.88
CA ARG A 366 28.72 -8.28 13.62
C ARG A 366 27.51 -9.17 13.34
N GLY A 367 27.73 -10.37 12.78
CA GLY A 367 26.65 -11.32 12.46
C GLY A 367 26.03 -11.13 11.09
N GLY A 368 26.64 -10.32 10.20
CA GLY A 368 26.20 -10.14 8.82
C GLY A 368 25.18 -9.00 8.62
N SER A 369 24.70 -8.88 7.38
CA SER A 369 23.69 -7.91 6.95
C SER A 369 22.90 -8.47 5.78
N ASP A 370 21.60 -8.18 5.74
CA ASP A 370 20.71 -8.64 4.67
C ASP A 370 20.76 -7.73 3.43
N ALA A 371 21.52 -6.62 3.43
CA ALA A 371 21.51 -5.65 2.33
C ALA A 371 22.12 -6.18 1.01
N PHE A 372 23.15 -7.03 1.08
CA PHE A 372 23.90 -7.52 -0.09
C PHE A 372 24.23 -9.01 0.03
N HIS A 373 23.28 -9.80 0.53
CA HIS A 373 23.53 -11.21 0.89
C HIS A 373 23.20 -12.21 -0.22
N THR A 374 22.54 -11.79 -1.31
CA THR A 374 22.20 -12.64 -2.46
C THR A 374 22.63 -12.00 -3.78
N ALA A 375 22.82 -12.83 -4.81
CA ALA A 375 23.17 -12.37 -6.15
C ALA A 375 22.05 -11.50 -6.75
N GLU A 376 20.80 -11.83 -6.48
CA GLU A 376 19.61 -11.09 -6.93
C GLU A 376 19.54 -9.69 -6.31
N LEU A 377 19.91 -9.54 -5.03
CA LEU A 377 20.00 -8.22 -4.40
C LEU A 377 21.13 -7.39 -5.00
N CYS A 378 22.29 -7.99 -5.23
CA CYS A 378 23.40 -7.30 -5.90
C CYS A 378 23.00 -6.86 -7.32
N ALA A 379 22.30 -7.71 -8.08
CA ALA A 379 21.79 -7.38 -9.40
C ALA A 379 20.75 -6.24 -9.36
N PHE A 380 19.87 -6.24 -8.36
CA PHE A 380 18.94 -5.13 -8.11
C PHE A 380 19.69 -3.81 -7.87
N HIS A 381 20.70 -3.79 -7.01
CA HIS A 381 21.46 -2.56 -6.74
C HIS A 381 22.28 -2.09 -7.94
N GLU A 382 22.86 -3.03 -8.69
CA GLU A 382 23.58 -2.71 -9.91
C GLU A 382 22.67 -2.03 -10.93
N GLU A 383 21.47 -2.59 -11.17
CA GLU A 383 20.52 -1.97 -12.08
C GLU A 383 19.93 -0.66 -11.54
N PHE A 384 19.43 -0.65 -10.30
CA PHE A 384 18.76 0.53 -9.76
C PHE A 384 19.72 1.71 -9.60
N SER A 385 20.99 1.48 -9.24
CA SER A 385 21.98 2.56 -9.17
C SER A 385 22.23 3.21 -10.54
N ARG A 386 22.19 2.45 -11.64
CA ARG A 386 22.26 2.99 -13.00
C ARG A 386 21.02 3.83 -13.32
N VAL A 387 19.83 3.30 -13.04
CA VAL A 387 18.56 4.00 -13.23
C VAL A 387 18.48 5.30 -12.42
N ALA A 388 18.97 5.27 -11.18
CA ALA A 388 19.05 6.43 -10.31
C ALA A 388 20.09 7.45 -10.82
N LEU A 389 21.21 7.00 -11.38
CA LEU A 389 22.21 7.90 -11.99
C LEU A 389 21.62 8.63 -13.21
N GLU A 390 20.94 7.90 -14.09
CA GLU A 390 20.27 8.46 -15.29
C GLU A 390 19.21 9.52 -14.95
N ARG A 391 18.61 9.45 -13.74
CA ARG A 391 17.62 10.41 -13.24
C ARG A 391 18.19 11.48 -12.30
N ASP A 392 19.51 11.53 -12.13
CA ASP A 392 20.20 12.39 -11.15
C ASP A 392 19.74 12.16 -9.69
N TRP A 393 19.19 10.98 -9.40
CA TRP A 393 18.80 10.56 -8.06
C TRP A 393 19.97 9.94 -7.30
N LEU A 394 20.99 9.40 -7.97
CA LEU A 394 22.06 8.71 -7.27
C LEU A 394 22.87 9.66 -6.37
N ARG A 395 23.03 9.28 -5.10
CA ARG A 395 23.97 9.91 -4.17
C ARG A 395 24.87 8.83 -3.57
N LEU A 396 25.83 8.41 -4.38
CA LEU A 396 26.88 7.47 -3.98
C LEU A 396 28.16 8.26 -3.71
N PHE A 397 28.58 8.27 -2.45
CA PHE A 397 29.79 8.95 -2.02
C PHE A 397 30.87 7.95 -1.65
N VAL A 398 32.11 8.25 -2.04
CA VAL A 398 33.30 7.47 -1.66
C VAL A 398 34.26 8.39 -0.92
N LEU A 399 34.57 8.02 0.33
CA LEU A 399 35.64 8.63 1.10
C LEU A 399 36.92 7.84 0.86
N LYS A 400 37.89 8.46 0.19
CA LYS A 400 39.22 7.88 -0.05
C LYS A 400 40.25 8.48 0.90
N LEU A 401 41.15 7.63 1.39
CA LEU A 401 42.34 8.01 2.12
C LEU A 401 43.57 7.55 1.33
N ASN A 402 44.43 8.49 0.93
CA ASN A 402 45.60 8.21 0.08
C ASN A 402 45.23 7.42 -1.20
N GLY A 403 44.12 7.80 -1.83
CA GLY A 403 43.59 7.17 -3.05
C GLY A 403 42.82 5.86 -2.82
N GLN A 404 42.83 5.29 -1.61
CA GLN A 404 42.15 4.02 -1.30
C GLN A 404 40.76 4.26 -0.69
N PRO A 405 39.70 3.55 -1.14
CA PRO A 405 38.37 3.65 -0.53
C PRO A 405 38.38 3.22 0.94
N ALA A 406 38.07 4.14 1.85
CA ALA A 406 37.99 3.88 3.29
C ALA A 406 36.55 3.74 3.78
N ALA A 407 35.61 4.44 3.14
CA ALA A 407 34.18 4.35 3.41
C ALA A 407 33.36 4.71 2.17
N ALA A 408 32.16 4.17 2.09
CA ALA A 408 31.18 4.49 1.05
C ALA A 408 29.79 4.67 1.66
N LEU A 409 29.07 5.66 1.13
CA LEU A 409 27.68 5.96 1.50
C LEU A 409 26.83 5.96 0.25
N TYR A 410 25.82 5.10 0.23
CA TYR A 410 24.89 4.92 -0.87
C TYR A 410 23.52 5.42 -0.44
N GLY A 411 23.04 6.44 -1.14
CA GLY A 411 21.72 7.00 -0.95
C GLY A 411 21.16 7.53 -2.24
N PHE A 412 19.99 8.15 -2.12
CA PHE A 412 19.25 8.69 -3.25
C PHE A 412 18.67 10.06 -2.93
N CYS A 413 18.69 10.97 -3.89
CA CYS A 413 17.96 12.22 -3.85
C CYS A 413 16.71 12.05 -4.72
N TYR A 414 15.53 12.12 -4.11
CA TYR A 414 14.27 12.14 -4.85
C TYR A 414 13.46 13.34 -4.40
N ARG A 415 13.19 14.24 -5.36
CA ARG A 415 12.72 15.61 -5.08
C ARG A 415 13.68 16.30 -4.12
N ASN A 416 13.18 16.93 -3.06
CA ASN A 416 14.00 17.67 -2.09
C ASN A 416 14.40 16.83 -0.87
N ARG A 417 14.43 15.49 -0.99
CA ARG A 417 14.75 14.58 0.11
C ARG A 417 15.90 13.64 -0.24
N PHE A 418 16.86 13.56 0.68
CA PHE A 418 17.90 12.54 0.67
C PHE A 418 17.44 11.29 1.44
N TYR A 419 17.62 10.11 0.86
CA TYR A 419 17.36 8.80 1.46
C TYR A 419 18.70 8.10 1.70
N PHE A 420 19.14 8.00 2.97
CA PHE A 420 20.36 7.27 3.34
C PHE A 420 20.08 5.77 3.37
N TYR A 421 20.52 5.08 2.32
CA TYR A 421 20.07 3.73 2.06
C TYR A 421 21.03 2.66 2.59
N GLN A 422 22.30 2.68 2.19
CA GLN A 422 23.31 1.74 2.68
C GLN A 422 24.65 2.43 2.89
N ALA A 423 25.48 1.88 3.76
CA ALA A 423 26.85 2.36 3.93
C ALA A 423 27.80 1.26 4.39
N GLY A 424 29.05 1.36 3.95
CA GLY A 424 30.15 0.48 4.31
C GLY A 424 31.38 1.28 4.71
N PHE A 425 32.24 0.70 5.54
CA PHE A 425 33.54 1.26 5.82
C PHE A 425 34.53 0.17 6.20
N ASP A 426 35.81 0.43 5.95
CA ASP A 426 36.86 -0.50 6.32
C ASP A 426 37.12 -0.40 7.84
N PRO A 427 36.95 -1.51 8.60
CA PRO A 427 37.20 -1.54 10.04
C PRO A 427 38.61 -1.08 10.44
N GLN A 428 39.61 -1.18 9.55
CA GLN A 428 40.97 -0.70 9.82
C GLN A 428 41.02 0.81 10.13
N PHE A 429 40.09 1.59 9.58
CA PHE A 429 40.01 3.04 9.81
C PHE A 429 38.93 3.43 10.83
N SER A 430 38.33 2.45 11.52
CA SER A 430 37.25 2.70 12.49
C SER A 430 37.68 3.62 13.64
N THR A 431 38.93 3.52 14.08
CA THR A 431 39.54 4.40 15.11
C THR A 431 39.58 5.86 14.68
N TYR A 432 39.58 6.16 13.38
CA TYR A 432 39.52 7.51 12.82
C TYR A 432 38.10 7.98 12.53
N GLY A 433 37.09 7.15 12.78
CA GLY A 433 35.69 7.53 12.67
C GLY A 433 35.24 7.75 11.22
N VAL A 434 35.79 7.02 10.25
CA VAL A 434 35.46 7.18 8.82
C VAL A 434 33.95 7.17 8.55
N GLY A 435 33.19 6.25 9.14
CA GLY A 435 31.73 6.23 8.96
C GLY A 435 31.01 7.46 9.52
N LEU A 436 31.47 8.00 10.67
CA LEU A 436 30.93 9.24 11.25
C LEU A 436 31.22 10.43 10.32
N VAL A 437 32.45 10.51 9.81
CA VAL A 437 32.89 11.60 8.94
C VAL A 437 32.18 11.55 7.60
N THR A 438 32.07 10.38 6.96
CA THR A 438 31.33 10.19 5.71
C THR A 438 29.87 10.61 5.86
N MET A 439 29.19 10.22 6.95
CA MET A 439 27.81 10.66 7.20
C MET A 439 27.70 12.18 7.35
N GLY A 440 28.57 12.80 8.15
CA GLY A 440 28.55 14.24 8.34
C GLY A 440 28.83 15.02 7.05
N LEU A 441 29.76 14.55 6.22
CA LEU A 441 30.04 15.15 4.90
C LEU A 441 28.87 14.96 3.92
N ALA A 442 28.16 13.82 3.97
CA ALA A 442 26.96 13.61 3.16
C ALA A 442 25.81 14.53 3.58
N ILE A 443 25.59 14.73 4.89
CA ILE A 443 24.58 15.68 5.38
C ILE A 443 24.97 17.12 5.03
N GLN A 444 26.26 17.48 5.17
CA GLN A 444 26.76 18.76 4.70
C GLN A 444 26.44 18.98 3.23
N ARG A 445 26.68 17.95 2.39
CA ARG A 445 26.37 18.02 0.97
C ARG A 445 24.88 18.20 0.70
N ALA A 446 24.00 17.53 1.46
CA ALA A 446 22.56 17.72 1.37
C ALA A 446 22.13 19.16 1.71
N CYS A 447 22.75 19.79 2.72
CA CYS A 447 22.53 21.22 3.01
C CYS A 447 22.98 22.10 1.83
N GLU A 448 24.16 21.84 1.26
CA GLU A 448 24.73 22.60 0.14
C GLU A 448 23.90 22.48 -1.14
N GLU A 449 23.29 21.32 -1.37
CA GLU A 449 22.36 21.07 -2.47
C GLU A 449 20.97 21.68 -2.23
N GLY A 450 20.71 22.25 -1.05
CA GLY A 450 19.44 22.90 -0.72
C GLY A 450 18.29 21.92 -0.49
N LEU A 451 18.60 20.67 -0.10
CA LEU A 451 17.57 19.68 0.20
C LEU A 451 16.78 20.09 1.45
N GLU A 452 15.49 19.76 1.46
CA GLU A 452 14.59 20.06 2.57
C GLU A 452 14.73 19.04 3.72
N GLU A 453 15.18 17.83 3.40
CA GLU A 453 15.22 16.74 4.36
C GLU A 453 16.31 15.70 4.07
N TYR A 454 16.88 15.16 5.14
CA TYR A 454 17.77 13.98 5.12
C TYR A 454 17.16 12.86 5.95
N ASP A 455 16.65 11.84 5.28
CA ASP A 455 15.99 10.69 5.86
C ASP A 455 17.00 9.56 6.06
N LEU A 456 17.17 9.10 7.31
CA LEU A 456 18.09 8.03 7.66
C LEU A 456 17.48 6.64 7.50
N LEU A 457 16.21 6.56 7.07
CA LEU A 457 15.47 5.33 6.81
C LEU A 457 15.35 4.43 8.05
N HIS A 458 14.69 3.29 7.87
CA HIS A 458 14.40 2.34 8.91
C HIS A 458 15.65 1.92 9.67
N GLY A 459 15.57 1.95 11.00
CA GLY A 459 16.58 1.43 11.90
C GLY A 459 16.65 2.19 13.21
N ASP A 460 16.91 1.46 14.29
CA ASP A 460 17.03 1.98 15.65
C ASP A 460 18.48 2.14 16.11
N GLU A 461 19.45 2.13 15.17
CA GLU A 461 20.86 2.23 15.53
C GLU A 461 21.19 3.60 16.13
N SER A 462 21.83 3.58 17.31
CA SER A 462 22.12 4.78 18.11
C SER A 462 22.85 5.89 17.36
N TYR A 463 23.68 5.54 16.37
CA TYR A 463 24.41 6.56 15.59
C TYR A 463 23.49 7.44 14.75
N LYS A 464 22.32 6.95 14.30
CA LYS A 464 21.34 7.76 13.53
C LYS A 464 20.76 8.88 14.39
N PHE A 465 20.48 8.58 15.66
CA PHE A 465 19.92 9.52 16.64
C PHE A 465 20.92 10.56 17.15
N HIS A 466 22.22 10.41 16.86
CA HIS A 466 23.18 11.48 17.07
C HIS A 466 23.07 12.60 16.03
N TRP A 467 22.49 12.30 14.86
CA TRP A 467 22.28 13.24 13.75
C TRP A 467 20.83 13.73 13.66
N ALA A 468 19.87 12.85 13.95
CA ALA A 468 18.44 13.16 13.85
C ALA A 468 17.76 13.19 15.23
N SER A 469 16.90 14.19 15.42
CA SER A 469 16.04 14.32 16.61
C SER A 469 14.58 13.96 16.34
N GLN A 470 14.18 13.86 15.07
CA GLN A 470 12.82 13.52 14.66
C GLN A 470 12.77 12.10 14.10
N VAL A 471 11.62 11.45 14.29
CA VAL A 471 11.36 10.08 13.84
C VAL A 471 10.02 10.00 13.14
N ARG A 472 9.95 9.16 12.10
CA ARG A 472 8.70 8.66 11.54
C ARG A 472 8.47 7.24 12.00
N GLU A 473 7.24 6.92 12.33
CA GLU A 473 6.85 5.56 12.66
C GLU A 473 6.48 4.81 11.38
N LEU A 474 6.88 3.55 11.31
CA LEU A 474 6.42 2.61 10.32
C LEU A 474 5.44 1.62 10.96
N SER A 475 4.45 1.19 10.18
CA SER A 475 3.45 0.21 10.59
C SER A 475 3.41 -0.99 9.65
N ARG A 476 2.91 -2.09 10.21
CA ARG A 476 2.48 -3.29 9.50
C ARG A 476 0.99 -3.47 9.72
N HIS A 477 0.27 -3.64 8.64
CA HIS A 477 -1.17 -3.90 8.62
C HIS A 477 -1.43 -5.31 8.12
N GLU A 478 -2.12 -6.11 8.92
CA GLU A 478 -2.61 -7.43 8.53
C GLU A 478 -4.12 -7.40 8.45
N LEU A 479 -4.65 -7.56 7.24
CA LEU A 479 -6.08 -7.51 6.98
C LEU A 479 -6.55 -8.90 6.57
N TYR A 480 -7.46 -9.45 7.37
CA TYR A 480 -8.03 -10.78 7.20
C TYR A 480 -9.44 -10.66 6.64
N PRO A 481 -9.77 -11.43 5.57
CA PRO A 481 -11.10 -11.39 4.99
C PRO A 481 -12.18 -11.83 6.00
N PRO A 482 -13.43 -11.42 5.79
CA PRO A 482 -14.55 -11.84 6.62
C PRO A 482 -14.74 -13.37 6.58
N ARG A 483 -15.58 -13.91 7.49
CA ARG A 483 -15.92 -15.34 7.66
C ARG A 483 -14.83 -16.19 8.35
N LEU A 484 -15.15 -17.48 8.52
CA LEU A 484 -14.35 -18.47 9.29
C LEU A 484 -12.90 -18.60 8.81
N ARG A 485 -12.66 -18.48 7.51
CA ARG A 485 -11.33 -18.61 6.91
C ARG A 485 -10.37 -17.53 7.41
N GLY A 486 -10.82 -16.27 7.47
CA GLY A 486 -9.98 -15.21 8.01
C GLY A 486 -9.70 -15.41 9.51
N SER A 487 -10.64 -15.98 10.27
CA SER A 487 -10.47 -16.24 11.71
C SER A 487 -9.39 -17.29 11.94
N LEU A 488 -9.39 -18.34 11.11
CA LEU A 488 -8.33 -19.35 11.09
C LEU A 488 -6.97 -18.74 10.71
N TYR A 489 -6.94 -17.83 9.74
CA TYR A 489 -5.70 -17.15 9.32
C TYR A 489 -5.10 -16.34 10.47
N GLU A 490 -5.92 -15.50 11.09
CA GLU A 490 -5.49 -14.69 12.24
C GLU A 490 -5.02 -15.56 13.40
N ALA A 491 -5.77 -16.59 13.78
CA ALA A 491 -5.41 -17.49 14.87
C ALA A 491 -4.06 -18.19 14.60
N THR A 492 -3.84 -18.63 13.36
CA THR A 492 -2.59 -19.31 12.95
C THR A 492 -1.39 -18.34 13.00
N VAL A 493 -1.56 -17.11 12.52
CA VAL A 493 -0.49 -16.09 12.57
C VAL A 493 -0.19 -15.69 14.02
N ARG A 494 -1.20 -15.56 14.87
CA ARG A 494 -1.02 -15.30 16.31
C ARG A 494 -0.27 -16.45 17.00
N ALA A 495 -0.67 -17.69 16.73
CA ALA A 495 -0.01 -18.88 17.28
C ALA A 495 1.47 -18.98 16.82
N SER A 496 1.74 -18.76 15.54
CA SER A 496 3.12 -18.82 15.00
C SER A 496 4.03 -17.75 15.62
N ARG A 497 3.49 -16.56 15.93
CA ARG A 497 4.19 -15.51 16.68
C ARG A 497 4.44 -15.89 18.14
N ALA A 498 3.46 -16.46 18.82
CA ALA A 498 3.59 -16.87 20.22
C ALA A 498 4.70 -17.93 20.37
N VAL A 499 4.70 -18.95 19.50
CA VAL A 499 5.74 -19.99 19.46
C VAL A 499 7.13 -19.36 19.27
N ARG A 500 7.28 -18.38 18.37
CA ARG A 500 8.57 -17.70 18.15
C ARG A 500 9.00 -16.84 19.33
N ARG A 501 8.06 -16.16 20.00
CA ARG A 501 8.36 -15.38 21.22
C ARG A 501 8.90 -16.31 22.31
N LEU A 502 8.28 -17.48 22.50
CA LEU A 502 8.75 -18.50 23.43
C LEU A 502 10.11 -19.08 23.00
N GLY A 503 10.31 -19.40 21.72
CA GLY A 503 11.60 -19.88 21.21
C GLY A 503 12.74 -18.87 21.40
N ARG A 504 12.47 -17.57 21.26
CA ARG A 504 13.45 -16.49 21.54
C ARG A 504 13.82 -16.34 23.01
N LEU A 505 13.01 -16.87 23.93
CA LEU A 505 13.32 -16.90 25.38
C LEU A 505 14.18 -18.12 25.74
N VAL A 506 14.17 -19.17 24.92
CA VAL A 506 14.89 -20.43 25.16
C VAL A 506 16.25 -20.47 24.44
N VAL A 507 16.43 -19.72 23.35
CA VAL A 507 17.72 -19.59 22.65
C VAL A 507 18.53 -18.44 23.26
N PRO A 508 19.74 -18.67 23.81
CA PRO A 508 20.55 -17.62 24.41
C PRO A 508 20.97 -16.59 23.35
N ARG A 509 20.70 -15.31 23.61
CA ARG A 509 21.23 -14.20 22.79
C ARG A 509 22.77 -14.21 22.86
N PRO A 510 23.50 -14.02 21.75
CA PRO A 510 24.89 -13.59 21.85
C PRO A 510 24.91 -12.25 22.60
N ARG A 511 25.72 -12.18 23.67
CA ARG A 511 25.88 -10.98 24.49
C ARG A 511 26.41 -9.84 23.62
N LEU A 512 25.52 -8.94 23.19
CA LEU A 512 25.91 -7.58 22.82
C LEU A 512 26.40 -6.92 24.11
N LEU A 513 27.70 -6.61 24.17
CA LEU A 513 28.30 -5.82 25.24
C LEU A 513 27.68 -4.41 25.22
N THR A 514 26.60 -4.23 25.97
CA THR A 514 26.08 -2.93 26.35
C THR A 514 27.01 -2.39 27.44
N THR A 515 28.03 -1.63 27.07
CA THR A 515 28.68 -0.73 28.03
C THR A 515 27.73 0.43 28.30
N ARG A 516 27.01 0.35 29.44
CA ARG A 516 26.35 1.53 30.02
C ARG A 516 27.42 2.60 30.29
N PRO A 517 27.17 3.89 30.05
CA PRO A 517 28.03 4.93 30.59
C PRO A 517 27.87 4.94 32.10
N GLN A 518 28.94 4.61 32.83
CA GLN A 518 29.04 4.95 34.25
C GLN A 518 29.16 6.46 34.35
N GLY A 519 28.22 7.09 35.04
CA GLY A 519 28.38 8.47 35.50
C GLY A 519 29.54 8.52 36.49
N SER A 520 30.55 9.33 36.18
CA SER A 520 31.56 9.74 37.15
C SER A 520 30.96 10.86 38.00
N ALA A 521 30.60 10.51 39.23
CA ALA A 521 30.57 11.47 40.32
C ALA A 521 32.02 11.80 40.69
N LYS A 522 32.46 13.02 40.39
CA LYS A 522 33.23 13.92 41.25
C LYS A 522 33.43 15.25 40.55
#